data_AF-A0A2N3A0Y7-F1
#
_entry.id   AF-A0A2N3A0Y7-F1
#
_cell.length_a   1.000
_cell.length_b   1.000
_cell.length_c   1.000
_cell.angle_alpha   90.00
_cell.angle_beta   90.00
_cell.angle_gamma   90.00
#
_symmetry.space_group_name_H-M   'P 1'
#
loop_
_entity.id
_entity.type
_entity.pdbx_description
1 polymer ?
#
loop_
_entity_poly.entity_id
_entity_poly.type
_entity_poly.pdbx_seq_one_letter_code
_entity_poly.pdbx_strand_id
1 'polypeptide(L)'
;MKELIISHPSQLNSLSTLPLVGMKNFGSIRLSGNMYEHPNKTDYEKTLNRQSRACGCDSSAKGLLIGLFASGAFEIFRFITMENSIGNAAITILATTVLFAVAGKVYGLVKANSKLKRTVSEIQKEWRLEKEFKEGIVCG
;
A
#
# COMPACT_ATOMS: atom_id res chain seq x y z
N MET A 1 1.51 -20.55 -10.71
CA MET A 1 1.54 -19.07 -10.49
C MET A 1 2.51 -18.47 -11.48
N LYS A 2 2.16 -17.39 -12.21
CA LYS A 2 3.05 -16.77 -13.21
C LYS A 2 4.01 -15.79 -12.55
N GLU A 3 5.31 -15.92 -12.77
CA GLU A 3 6.30 -14.92 -12.35
C GLU A 3 6.26 -13.73 -13.34
N LEU A 4 6.32 -12.50 -12.82
CA LEU A 4 6.47 -11.29 -13.61
C LEU A 4 7.96 -10.93 -13.63
N ILE A 5 8.60 -11.10 -14.78
CA ILE A 5 9.98 -10.72 -15.00
C ILE A 5 9.99 -9.29 -15.53
N ILE A 6 10.51 -8.37 -14.72
CA ILE A 6 10.67 -6.96 -15.08
C ILE A 6 12.08 -6.76 -15.61
N SER A 7 12.19 -6.44 -16.89
CA SER A 7 13.47 -6.16 -17.55
C SER A 7 13.71 -4.67 -17.78
N HIS A 8 12.69 -3.83 -17.61
CA HIS A 8 12.76 -2.40 -17.90
C HIS A 8 12.09 -1.52 -16.82
N PRO A 9 12.65 -0.34 -16.52
CA PRO A 9 12.12 0.61 -15.53
C PRO A 9 10.68 1.06 -15.78
N SER A 10 10.27 1.17 -17.04
CA SER A 10 8.91 1.59 -17.41
C SER A 10 7.84 0.57 -16.99
N GLN A 11 8.20 -0.72 -16.91
CA GLN A 11 7.28 -1.80 -16.48
C GLN A 11 7.00 -1.76 -14.98
N LEU A 12 7.81 -1.07 -14.18
CA LEU A 12 7.53 -0.88 -12.75
C LEU A 12 6.36 0.10 -12.51
N ASN A 13 6.09 1.01 -13.45
CA ASN A 13 5.04 2.02 -13.28
C ASN A 13 3.63 1.44 -13.35
N SER A 14 3.45 0.25 -13.92
CA SER A 14 2.17 -0.47 -13.92
C SER A 14 1.88 -1.20 -12.61
N LEU A 15 2.87 -1.28 -11.69
CA LEU A 15 2.66 -1.86 -10.37
C LEU A 15 1.88 -0.89 -9.50
N SER A 16 0.70 -1.33 -9.06
CA SER A 16 -0.17 -0.59 -8.16
C SER A 16 -0.79 -1.55 -7.15
N THR A 17 -0.89 -1.12 -5.89
CA THR A 17 -1.59 -1.86 -4.83
C THR A 17 -3.06 -1.50 -4.76
N LEU A 18 -3.53 -0.53 -5.56
CA LEU A 18 -4.91 -0.08 -5.53
C LEU A 18 -5.82 -1.14 -6.20
N PRO A 19 -6.97 -1.49 -5.59
CA PRO A 19 -7.82 -2.61 -6.03
C PRO A 19 -8.43 -2.44 -7.44
N LEU A 20 -8.44 -1.20 -7.96
CA LEU A 20 -8.96 -0.82 -9.29
C LEU A 20 -7.88 -0.73 -10.38
N VAL A 21 -6.61 -0.56 -10.02
CA VAL A 21 -5.51 -0.29 -10.98
C VAL A 21 -4.38 -1.33 -10.85
N GLY A 22 -4.41 -2.14 -9.81
CA GLY A 22 -3.40 -3.15 -9.54
C GLY A 22 -3.49 -4.34 -10.49
N MET A 23 -2.33 -4.75 -10.98
CA MET A 23 -2.10 -6.01 -11.67
C MET A 23 -2.48 -7.18 -10.76
N LYS A 24 -3.75 -7.60 -10.79
CA LYS A 24 -4.25 -8.80 -10.12
C LYS A 24 -3.67 -10.02 -10.85
N ASN A 25 -3.00 -10.92 -10.11
CA ASN A 25 -2.59 -12.28 -10.51
C ASN A 25 -1.12 -12.56 -10.87
N PHE A 26 -0.15 -11.83 -10.30
CA PHE A 26 1.26 -12.24 -10.40
C PHE A 26 1.72 -13.01 -9.15
N GLY A 27 2.41 -14.13 -9.40
CA GLY A 27 2.98 -15.01 -8.40
C GLY A 27 4.14 -14.33 -7.67
N SER A 28 5.16 -13.89 -8.38
CA SER A 28 6.34 -13.20 -7.83
C SER A 28 6.84 -12.18 -8.83
N ILE A 29 7.32 -11.04 -8.36
CA ILE A 29 8.03 -10.04 -9.17
C ILE A 29 9.53 -10.34 -9.05
N ARG A 30 10.20 -10.51 -10.19
CA ARG A 30 11.66 -10.68 -10.28
C ARG A 30 12.26 -9.62 -11.19
N LEU A 31 13.41 -9.10 -10.79
CA LEU A 31 14.16 -8.08 -11.53
C LEU A 31 15.20 -8.78 -12.41
N SER A 32 15.26 -8.38 -13.68
CA SER A 32 16.18 -8.91 -14.70
C SER A 32 16.91 -7.77 -15.41
N GLY A 33 17.85 -8.11 -16.31
CA GLY A 33 18.69 -7.13 -17.01
C GLY A 33 19.79 -6.57 -16.12
N ASN A 34 20.08 -5.26 -16.24
CA ASN A 34 21.15 -4.59 -15.48
C ASN A 34 21.02 -4.73 -13.95
N MET A 35 19.80 -4.87 -13.42
CA MET A 35 19.59 -5.07 -11.98
C MET A 35 19.87 -6.49 -11.49
N TYR A 36 20.16 -7.43 -12.39
CA TYR A 36 20.38 -8.84 -12.04
C TYR A 36 21.59 -9.02 -11.10
N GLU A 37 22.61 -8.18 -11.24
CA GLU A 37 23.85 -8.20 -10.45
C GLU A 37 23.88 -7.19 -9.29
N HIS A 38 22.79 -6.42 -9.10
CA HIS A 38 22.76 -5.39 -8.06
C HIS A 38 22.76 -6.03 -6.65
N PRO A 39 23.62 -5.57 -5.71
CA PRO A 39 23.74 -6.17 -4.38
C PRO A 39 22.41 -6.13 -3.60
N ASN A 40 21.58 -5.11 -3.84
CA ASN A 40 20.28 -4.94 -3.16
C ASN A 40 19.09 -5.57 -3.92
N LYS A 41 19.33 -6.32 -5.01
CA LYS A 41 18.26 -6.92 -5.83
C LYS A 41 17.25 -7.71 -4.99
N THR A 42 17.75 -8.59 -4.13
CA THR A 42 16.91 -9.47 -3.29
C THR A 42 16.01 -8.65 -2.36
N ASP A 43 16.52 -7.55 -1.82
CA ASP A 43 15.75 -6.66 -0.93
C ASP A 43 14.68 -5.86 -1.70
N TYR A 44 15.00 -5.43 -2.92
CA TYR A 44 14.03 -4.80 -3.82
C TYR A 44 12.93 -5.75 -4.24
N GLU A 45 13.26 -6.98 -4.67
CA GLU A 45 12.27 -8.01 -5.00
C GLU A 45 11.40 -8.35 -3.79
N LYS A 46 12.00 -8.51 -2.61
CA LYS A 46 11.26 -8.77 -1.36
C LYS A 46 10.30 -7.63 -1.03
N THR A 47 10.75 -6.39 -1.19
CA THR A 47 9.92 -5.20 -0.91
C THR A 47 8.79 -5.06 -1.93
N LEU A 48 9.07 -5.22 -3.22
CA LEU A 48 8.07 -5.21 -4.30
C LEU A 48 7.00 -6.28 -4.08
N ASN A 49 7.41 -7.52 -3.80
CA ASN A 49 6.49 -8.63 -3.52
C ASN A 49 5.67 -8.41 -2.25
N ARG A 50 6.27 -7.85 -1.19
CA ARG A 50 5.56 -7.55 0.06
C ARG A 50 4.52 -6.45 -0.11
N GLN A 51 4.87 -5.35 -0.79
CA GLN A 51 3.96 -4.22 -0.96
C GLN A 51 2.88 -4.52 -2.01
N SER A 52 3.20 -5.17 -3.13
CA SER A 52 2.22 -5.54 -4.17
C SER A 52 1.11 -6.47 -3.65
N ARG A 53 1.38 -7.29 -2.63
CA ARG A 53 0.40 -8.17 -1.98
C ARG A 53 -0.28 -7.57 -0.75
N ALA A 54 -0.03 -6.31 -0.41
CA ALA A 54 -0.61 -5.71 0.79
C ALA A 54 -2.13 -5.51 0.64
N CYS A 55 -2.93 -6.23 1.42
CA CYS A 55 -4.41 -6.11 1.40
C CYS A 55 -4.99 -5.01 2.32
N GLY A 56 -4.16 -4.36 3.14
CA GLY A 56 -4.61 -3.31 4.07
C GLY A 56 -5.42 -3.79 5.27
N CYS A 57 -5.53 -5.10 5.50
CA CYS A 57 -6.35 -5.69 6.58
C CYS A 57 -5.92 -5.24 7.99
N ASP A 58 -4.62 -5.11 8.25
CA ASP A 58 -4.11 -4.61 9.55
C ASP A 58 -4.57 -3.17 9.84
N SER A 59 -4.55 -2.30 8.82
CA SER A 59 -5.01 -0.91 8.96
C SER A 59 -6.53 -0.83 9.06
N SER A 60 -7.26 -1.74 8.40
CA SER A 60 -8.71 -1.89 8.56
C SER A 60 -9.10 -2.30 9.97
N ALA A 61 -8.36 -3.24 10.59
CA ALA A 61 -8.59 -3.68 11.96
C ALA A 61 -8.34 -2.56 12.98
N LYS A 62 -7.29 -1.76 12.79
CA LYS A 62 -7.05 -0.55 13.59
C LYS A 62 -8.15 0.48 13.41
N GLY A 63 -8.62 0.68 12.18
CA GLY A 63 -9.77 1.53 11.87
C GLY A 63 -11.03 1.10 12.61
N LEU A 64 -11.34 -0.21 12.61
CA LEU A 64 -12.47 -0.77 13.35
C LEU A 64 -12.41 -0.44 14.85
N LEU A 65 -11.25 -0.65 15.48
CA LEU A 65 -11.09 -0.36 16.91
C LEU A 65 -11.26 1.14 17.21
N ILE A 66 -10.63 2.01 16.42
CA ILE A 66 -10.77 3.46 16.58
C ILE A 66 -12.22 3.90 16.41
N GLY A 67 -12.90 3.37 15.37
CA GLY A 67 -14.32 3.60 15.14
C GLY A 67 -15.13 3.23 16.35
N LEU A 68 -15.00 1.99 16.84
CA LEU A 68 -15.75 1.48 17.99
C LEU A 68 -15.57 2.35 19.25
N PHE A 69 -14.32 2.74 19.58
CA PHE A 69 -14.06 3.61 20.73
C PHE A 69 -14.66 5.00 20.56
N ALA A 70 -14.55 5.59 19.35
CA ALA A 70 -15.12 6.90 19.06
C ALA A 70 -16.65 6.89 19.13
N SER A 71 -17.30 5.86 18.58
CA SER A 71 -18.76 5.71 18.67
C SER A 71 -19.22 5.53 20.11
N GLY A 72 -18.52 4.69 20.88
CA GLY A 72 -18.82 4.46 22.29
C GLY A 72 -18.71 5.74 23.11
N ALA A 73 -17.64 6.52 22.92
CA ALA A 73 -17.46 7.81 23.57
C ALA A 73 -18.56 8.82 23.18
N PHE A 74 -18.96 8.84 21.90
CA PHE A 74 -20.03 9.71 21.41
C PHE A 74 -21.40 9.41 22.02
N GLU A 75 -21.76 8.13 22.13
CA GLU A 75 -23.04 7.73 22.76
C GLU A 75 -23.03 7.98 24.28
N ILE A 76 -21.89 7.77 24.96
CA ILE A 76 -21.72 8.14 26.38
C ILE A 76 -21.90 9.67 26.55
N PHE A 77 -21.29 10.47 25.67
CA PHE A 77 -21.39 11.92 25.72
C PHE A 77 -22.84 12.39 25.48
N ARG A 78 -23.53 11.84 24.46
CA ARG A 78 -24.95 12.13 24.20
C ARG A 78 -25.87 11.79 25.37
N PHE A 79 -25.59 10.69 26.07
CA PHE A 79 -26.34 10.31 27.26
C PHE A 79 -26.18 11.36 28.38
N ILE A 80 -24.96 11.87 28.58
CA ILE A 80 -24.66 12.90 29.58
C ILE A 80 -25.32 14.25 29.24
N THR A 81 -25.41 14.62 27.96
CA THR A 81 -26.01 15.88 27.51
C THR A 81 -27.55 15.84 27.40
N MET A 82 -28.20 14.75 27.82
CA MET A 82 -29.67 14.56 27.80
C MET A 82 -30.33 14.72 26.42
N GLU A 83 -29.58 14.56 25.34
CA GLU A 83 -30.06 14.65 23.96
C GLU A 83 -30.70 13.30 23.54
N ASN A 84 -31.79 12.96 24.22
CA ASN A 84 -32.45 11.67 24.19
C ASN A 84 -33.26 11.47 22.89
N SER A 85 -32.56 11.12 21.82
CA SER A 85 -33.12 10.32 20.73
C SER A 85 -32.50 8.93 20.81
N ILE A 86 -33.13 8.07 21.62
CA ILE A 86 -32.73 6.69 21.95
C ILE A 86 -32.91 5.73 20.75
N GLY A 87 -33.53 6.21 19.67
CA GLY A 87 -34.05 5.35 18.61
C GLY A 87 -33.03 4.50 17.86
N ASN A 88 -31.73 4.84 17.82
CA ASN A 88 -30.79 4.14 16.93
C ASN A 88 -29.30 4.17 17.32
N ALA A 89 -28.95 4.22 18.61
CA ALA A 89 -27.54 4.19 19.06
C ALA A 89 -26.74 3.01 18.48
N ALA A 90 -27.35 1.83 18.38
CA ALA A 90 -26.73 0.66 17.76
C ALA A 90 -26.41 0.86 16.27
N ILE A 91 -27.29 1.55 15.53
CA ILE A 91 -27.06 1.87 14.11
C ILE A 91 -25.94 2.90 13.98
N THR A 92 -25.89 3.91 14.84
CA THR A 92 -24.82 4.91 14.84
C THR A 92 -23.46 4.24 15.06
N ILE A 93 -23.35 3.36 16.06
CA ILE A 93 -22.13 2.61 16.37
C ILE A 93 -21.71 1.73 15.20
N LEU A 94 -22.64 0.94 14.64
CA LEU A 94 -22.36 0.09 13.49
C LEU A 94 -21.91 0.91 12.27
N ALA A 95 -22.65 1.96 11.91
CA ALA A 95 -22.36 2.79 10.75
C ALA A 95 -20.99 3.47 10.88
N THR A 96 -20.71 4.10 12.02
CA THR A 96 -19.42 4.75 12.28
C THR A 96 -18.27 3.76 12.30
N THR A 97 -18.41 2.61 12.97
CA THR A 97 -17.37 1.57 13.02
C THR A 97 -17.05 1.04 11.63
N VAL A 98 -18.06 0.79 10.79
CA VAL A 98 -17.88 0.36 9.39
C VAL A 98 -17.20 1.45 8.57
N LEU A 99 -17.59 2.73 8.72
CA LEU A 99 -16.94 3.84 8.02
C LEU A 99 -15.46 3.95 8.36
N PHE A 100 -15.10 3.86 9.64
CA PHE A 100 -13.71 3.88 10.08
C PHE A 100 -12.93 2.63 9.63
N ALA A 101 -13.57 1.46 9.54
CA ALA A 101 -12.97 0.26 8.97
C ALA A 101 -12.58 0.46 7.50
N VAL A 102 -13.52 0.98 6.70
CA VAL A 102 -13.31 1.27 5.28
C VAL A 102 -12.24 2.34 5.12
N ALA A 103 -12.30 3.42 5.89
CA ALA A 103 -11.28 4.46 5.90
C ALA A 103 -9.89 3.91 6.25
N GLY A 104 -9.79 3.05 7.27
CA GLY A 104 -8.56 2.38 7.66
C GLY A 104 -8.00 1.47 6.56
N LYS A 105 -8.85 0.72 5.86
CA LYS A 105 -8.47 -0.10 4.70
C LYS A 105 -7.91 0.76 3.57
N VAL A 106 -8.61 1.83 3.20
CA VAL A 106 -8.17 2.77 2.15
C VAL A 106 -6.86 3.42 2.53
N TYR A 107 -6.72 3.91 3.77
CA TYR A 107 -5.48 4.49 4.27
C TYR A 107 -4.30 3.50 4.21
N GLY A 108 -4.52 2.25 4.63
CA GLY A 108 -3.50 1.19 4.54
C GLY A 108 -3.05 0.91 3.10
N LEU A 109 -4.01 0.84 2.16
CA LEU A 109 -3.72 0.66 0.74
C LEU A 109 -2.96 1.85 0.15
N VAL A 110 -3.35 3.09 0.46
CA VAL A 110 -2.65 4.30 0.01
C VAL A 110 -1.22 4.35 0.55
N LYS A 111 -1.04 4.01 1.83
CA LYS A 111 0.30 3.96 2.46
C LYS A 111 1.18 2.89 1.81
N ALA A 112 0.64 1.71 1.53
CA ALA A 112 1.35 0.65 0.81
C ALA A 112 1.70 1.08 -0.62
N ASN A 113 0.77 1.74 -1.32
CA ASN A 113 1.00 2.25 -2.67
C ASN A 113 2.08 3.33 -2.70
N SER A 114 2.10 4.22 -1.70
CA SER A 114 3.12 5.25 -1.56
C SER A 114 4.50 4.63 -1.34
N LYS A 115 4.61 3.62 -0.47
CA LYS A 115 5.85 2.85 -0.29
C LYS A 115 6.28 2.16 -1.57
N LEU A 116 5.35 1.51 -2.28
CA LEU A 116 5.63 0.87 -3.56
C LEU A 116 6.17 1.88 -4.59
N LYS A 117 5.52 3.05 -4.74
CA LYS A 117 5.99 4.11 -5.64
C LYS A 117 7.36 4.66 -5.27
N ARG A 118 7.68 4.78 -3.97
CA ARG A 118 9.01 5.19 -3.51
C ARG A 118 10.08 4.16 -3.93
N THR A 119 9.84 2.88 -3.65
CA THR A 119 10.76 1.80 -4.05
C THR A 119 10.92 1.74 -5.57
N VAL A 120 9.84 1.89 -6.35
CA VAL A 120 9.93 2.00 -7.82
C VAL A 120 10.79 3.17 -8.25
N SER A 121 10.62 4.35 -7.63
CA SER A 121 11.42 5.53 -7.94
C SER A 121 12.89 5.35 -7.60
N GLU A 122 13.22 4.70 -6.48
CA GLU A 122 14.60 4.38 -6.09
C GLU A 122 15.26 3.45 -7.12
N ILE A 123 14.58 2.35 -7.47
CA ILE A 123 15.04 1.41 -8.50
C ILE A 123 15.27 2.13 -9.85
N GLN A 124 14.34 3.00 -10.26
CA GLN A 124 14.48 3.76 -11.51
C GLN A 124 15.65 4.74 -11.50
N LYS A 125 15.95 5.36 -10.35
CA LYS A 125 17.12 6.24 -10.20
C LYS A 125 18.41 5.45 -10.31
N GLU A 126 18.52 4.31 -9.64
CA GLU A 126 19.69 3.44 -9.73
C GLU A 126 19.93 2.96 -11.17
N TRP A 127 18.87 2.55 -11.87
CA TRP A 127 18.97 2.16 -13.28
C TRP A 127 19.44 3.29 -14.20
N ARG A 128 19.05 4.53 -13.91
CA ARG A 128 19.52 5.69 -14.68
C ARG A 128 21.00 5.97 -14.42
N LEU A 129 21.43 5.94 -13.16
CA LEU A 129 22.83 6.17 -12.78
C LEU A 129 23.76 5.11 -13.37
N GLU A 130 23.35 3.84 -13.37
CA GLU A 130 24.13 2.76 -13.96
C GLU A 130 24.27 2.93 -15.49
N LYS A 131 23.22 3.41 -16.16
CA LYS A 131 23.26 3.73 -17.59
C LYS A 131 24.23 4.88 -17.87
N GLU A 132 24.15 5.96 -17.10
CA GLU A 132 25.04 7.12 -17.23
C GLU A 132 26.51 6.75 -16.93
N PHE A 133 26.76 5.85 -15.97
CA PHE A 133 28.11 5.33 -15.69
C PHE A 133 28.67 4.48 -16.84
N LYS A 134 27.87 3.55 -17.41
CA LYS A 134 28.29 2.75 -18.57
C LYS A 134 28.54 3.60 -19.80
N GLU A 135 27.71 4.62 -20.06
CA GLU A 135 27.91 5.54 -21.19
C GLU A 135 29.08 6.50 -20.95
N GLY A 136 29.33 6.91 -19.70
CA GLY A 136 30.45 7.78 -19.31
C GLY A 136 31.83 7.09 -19.37
N ILE A 137 31.91 5.79 -19.11
CA ILE A 137 33.15 5.01 -19.26
C ILE A 137 33.53 4.83 -20.73
N VAL A 138 32.56 4.81 -21.64
CA VAL A 138 32.83 4.58 -23.08
C VAL A 138 33.37 5.83 -23.79
N CYS A 139 33.27 7.01 -23.15
CA CYS A 139 33.78 8.27 -23.69
C CYS A 139 35.04 8.80 -22.98
N GLY A 140 35.67 8.00 -22.11
CA GLY A 140 36.88 8.36 -21.35
C GLY A 140 38.14 7.71 -21.91
#